data_AF-A0A8T3DS38-F1
#
_entry.id   AF-A0A8T3DS38-F1
#
_cell.length_a   1.000
_cell.length_b   1.000
_cell.length_c   1.000
_cell.angle_alpha   90.00
_cell.angle_beta   90.00
_cell.angle_gamma   90.00
#
_symmetry.space_group_name_H-M   'P 1'
#
loop_
_entity.id
_entity.type
_entity.pdbx_description
1 polymer ?
#
loop_
_entity_poly.entity_id
_entity_poly.type
_entity_poly.pdbx_seq_one_letter_code
_entity_poly.pdbx_strand_id
1 'polypeptide(L)'
;MSLGKGIPIGQFCKDFNEKTKELKEGIPLPIKIHVKPDRTYDLKIGQPTVSYFLKAAAGIEKGAGKTGHEIAGMVSVRAVYEIAKIKATDECFKIQDASLETVVKSIIGSARSLGIKVVNDLSAEEYGAFLQEREERIKAEQAAAAEEAAAMKKK
;
A
#
# COMPACT_ATOMS: atom_id res chain seq x y z
N MET A 1 -16.69 -5.12 24.09
CA MET A 1 -15.28 -5.12 23.64
C MET A 1 -14.86 -3.67 23.54
N SER A 2 -13.80 -3.23 24.21
CA SER A 2 -13.17 -1.91 24.06
C SER A 2 -11.80 -2.13 23.41
N LEU A 3 -11.38 -1.27 22.48
CA LEU A 3 -9.95 -1.16 22.17
C LEU A 3 -9.27 -0.83 23.50
N GLY A 4 -8.20 -1.54 23.86
CA GLY A 4 -7.66 -1.72 25.23
C GLY A 4 -7.30 -0.49 26.09
N LYS A 5 -7.84 0.70 25.77
CA LYS A 5 -7.76 1.98 26.49
C LYS A 5 -9.14 2.58 26.83
N GLY A 6 -10.25 1.83 26.68
CA GLY A 6 -11.58 2.28 27.10
C GLY A 6 -12.29 3.25 26.13
N ILE A 7 -11.94 3.18 24.85
CA ILE A 7 -12.49 4.04 23.78
C ILE A 7 -13.85 3.48 23.33
N PRO A 8 -14.89 4.32 23.13
CA PRO A 8 -16.18 3.90 22.59
C PRO A 8 -16.06 3.55 21.09
N ILE A 9 -16.05 2.25 20.76
CA ILE A 9 -15.90 1.75 19.38
C ILE A 9 -17.06 2.16 18.47
N GLY A 10 -18.29 2.21 18.99
CA GLY A 10 -19.44 2.62 18.20
C GLY A 10 -19.35 4.06 17.70
N GLN A 11 -18.76 4.96 18.49
CA GLN A 11 -18.51 6.34 18.10
C GLN A 11 -17.38 6.41 17.08
N PHE A 12 -16.28 5.68 17.34
CA PHE A 12 -15.14 5.61 16.44
C PHE A 12 -15.51 5.12 15.03
N CYS A 13 -16.30 4.05 14.91
CA CYS A 13 -16.72 3.55 13.59
C CYS A 13 -17.56 4.56 12.82
N LYS A 14 -18.41 5.34 13.51
CA LYS A 14 -19.21 6.41 12.88
C LYS A 14 -18.32 7.56 12.41
N ASP A 15 -17.45 8.06 13.28
CA ASP A 15 -16.50 9.14 12.95
C ASP A 15 -15.56 8.74 11.81
N PHE A 16 -15.06 7.50 11.84
CA PHE A 16 -14.18 6.98 10.80
C PHE A 16 -14.91 6.91 9.46
N ASN A 17 -16.08 6.27 9.42
CA ASN A 17 -16.85 6.14 8.19
C ASN A 17 -17.27 7.50 7.65
N GLU A 18 -17.65 8.46 8.51
CA GLU A 18 -18.00 9.80 8.07
C GLU A 18 -16.82 10.55 7.44
N LYS A 19 -15.64 10.49 8.05
CA LYS A 19 -14.42 11.10 7.51
C LYS A 19 -13.88 10.39 6.27
N THR A 20 -14.23 9.12 6.04
CA THR A 20 -13.80 8.35 4.87
C THR A 20 -14.87 8.21 3.79
N LYS A 21 -16.08 8.74 3.98
CA LYS A 21 -17.17 8.71 2.96
C LYS A 21 -16.76 9.26 1.59
N GLU A 22 -15.87 10.26 1.58
CA GLU A 22 -15.40 10.88 0.33
C GLU A 22 -14.23 10.11 -0.31
N LEU A 23 -13.61 9.19 0.41
CA LEU A 23 -12.51 8.37 -0.07
C LEU A 23 -13.06 7.04 -0.61
N LYS A 24 -12.49 6.56 -1.72
CA LYS A 24 -12.91 5.29 -2.32
C LYS A 24 -12.78 4.14 -1.31
N GLU A 25 -13.83 3.34 -1.24
CA GLU A 25 -13.88 2.15 -0.39
C GLU A 25 -12.78 1.15 -0.80
N GLY A 26 -12.16 0.50 0.19
CA GLY A 26 -11.09 -0.49 -0.04
C GLY A 26 -9.66 0.05 -0.02
N ILE A 27 -9.46 1.36 0.16
CA ILE A 27 -8.12 1.94 0.30
C ILE A 27 -7.62 1.78 1.74
N PRO A 28 -6.45 1.16 1.98
CA PRO A 28 -5.86 1.06 3.30
C PRO A 28 -5.32 2.42 3.75
N LEU A 29 -6.02 3.05 4.71
CA LEU A 29 -5.67 4.33 5.31
C LEU A 29 -5.04 4.12 6.70
N PRO A 30 -3.82 4.63 6.96
CA PRO A 30 -3.24 4.61 8.28
C PRO A 30 -3.98 5.59 9.20
N ILE A 31 -4.38 5.10 10.37
CA ILE A 31 -5.05 5.89 11.40
C ILE A 31 -4.12 6.10 12.60
N LYS A 32 -4.05 7.34 13.09
CA LYS A 32 -3.42 7.67 14.38
C LYS A 32 -4.51 8.07 15.35
N ILE A 33 -4.62 7.30 16.43
CA ILE A 33 -5.58 7.56 17.51
C ILE A 33 -4.79 8.08 18.69
N HIS A 34 -5.00 9.34 19.05
CA HIS A 34 -4.45 9.91 20.28
C HIS A 34 -5.52 9.81 21.38
N VAL A 35 -5.22 9.07 22.45
CA VAL A 35 -6.17 8.82 23.54
C VAL A 35 -5.82 9.73 24.71
N LYS A 36 -6.76 10.56 25.13
CA LYS A 36 -6.62 11.44 26.29
C LYS A 36 -6.97 10.71 27.59
N PRO A 37 -6.47 11.18 28.75
CA PRO A 37 -6.78 10.57 30.06
C PRO A 37 -8.28 10.55 30.40
N ASP A 38 -9.05 11.49 29.86
CA ASP A 38 -10.51 11.60 29.96
C ASP A 38 -11.29 10.64 29.03
N ARG A 39 -10.60 9.68 28.38
CA ARG A 39 -11.15 8.68 27.44
C ARG A 39 -11.73 9.27 26.15
N THR A 40 -11.56 10.57 25.90
CA THR A 40 -11.77 11.12 24.56
C THR A 40 -10.62 10.74 23.64
N TYR A 41 -10.87 10.77 22.33
CA TYR A 41 -9.88 10.43 21.32
C TYR A 41 -9.84 11.47 20.22
N ASP A 42 -8.63 11.76 19.74
CA ASP A 42 -8.41 12.49 18.49
C ASP A 42 -8.08 11.50 17.38
N LEU A 43 -8.95 11.46 16.37
CA LEU A 43 -8.78 10.64 15.17
C LEU A 43 -8.15 11.47 14.06
N LYS A 44 -6.89 11.12 13.71
CA LYS A 44 -6.21 11.63 12.52
C LYS A 44 -6.07 10.53 11.48
N ILE A 45 -6.57 10.80 10.27
CA ILE A 45 -6.51 9.89 9.14
C ILE A 45 -5.37 10.38 8.23
N GLY A 46 -4.37 9.52 8.03
CA GLY A 46 -3.27 9.79 7.12
C GLY A 46 -3.63 9.41 5.67
N GLN A 47 -2.73 9.73 4.75
CA GLN A 47 -2.91 9.35 3.37
C GLN A 47 -2.68 7.86 3.14
N PRO A 48 -3.18 7.29 2.02
CA PRO A 48 -3.00 5.89 1.70
C PRO A 48 -1.53 5.44 1.78
N THR A 49 -1.33 4.18 2.11
CA THR A 49 0.01 3.60 2.20
C THR A 49 0.76 3.71 0.88
N VAL A 50 2.09 3.89 0.96
CA VAL A 50 2.97 3.93 -0.24
C VAL A 50 2.84 2.62 -1.03
N SER A 51 2.67 1.49 -0.33
CA SER A 51 2.43 0.20 -0.97
C SER A 51 1.18 0.18 -1.83
N TYR A 52 0.08 0.81 -1.39
CA TYR A 52 -1.13 0.91 -2.20
C TYR A 52 -0.91 1.77 -3.45
N PHE A 53 -0.27 2.94 -3.31
CA PHE A 53 0.04 3.80 -4.46
C PHE A 53 0.95 3.13 -5.49
N LEU A 54 1.99 2.44 -5.04
CA LEU A 54 2.92 1.72 -5.93
C LEU A 54 2.25 0.53 -6.61
N LYS A 55 1.40 -0.20 -5.88
CA LYS A 55 0.60 -1.30 -6.44
C LYS A 55 -0.38 -0.82 -7.49
N ALA A 56 -1.10 0.27 -7.21
CA ALA A 56 -2.01 0.89 -8.16
C ALA A 56 -1.30 1.44 -9.40
N ALA A 57 -0.14 2.10 -9.21
CA ALA A 57 0.67 2.61 -10.32
C ALA A 57 1.26 1.51 -11.20
N ALA A 58 1.60 0.36 -10.61
CA ALA A 58 2.06 -0.82 -11.34
C ALA A 58 0.91 -1.71 -11.83
N GLY A 59 -0.35 -1.48 -11.45
CA GLY A 59 -1.46 -2.38 -11.80
C GLY A 59 -1.36 -3.77 -11.17
N ILE A 60 -0.73 -3.89 -10.00
CA ILE A 60 -0.47 -5.18 -9.33
C ILE A 60 -1.26 -5.30 -8.01
N GLU A 61 -1.84 -6.48 -7.75
CA GLU A 61 -2.56 -6.73 -6.49
C GLU A 61 -1.63 -7.27 -5.39
N LYS A 62 -0.73 -8.17 -5.76
CA LYS A 62 0.29 -8.79 -4.88
C LYS A 62 1.68 -8.28 -5.25
N GLY A 63 2.51 -8.06 -4.23
CA GLY A 63 3.94 -7.79 -4.40
C GLY A 63 4.73 -9.07 -4.64
N ALA A 64 6.04 -8.98 -4.81
CA ALA A 64 6.90 -10.15 -5.03
C ALA A 64 6.88 -11.09 -3.81
N GLY A 65 6.75 -12.40 -4.06
CA GLY A 65 6.91 -13.43 -3.03
C GLY A 65 8.37 -13.56 -2.57
N LYS A 66 9.32 -13.45 -3.52
CA LYS A 66 10.76 -13.39 -3.24
C LYS A 66 11.37 -12.12 -3.82
N THR A 67 11.35 -11.05 -3.02
CA THR A 67 11.95 -9.77 -3.38
C THR A 67 13.41 -9.93 -3.82
N GLY A 68 13.74 -9.49 -5.04
CA GLY A 68 15.09 -9.54 -5.62
C GLY A 68 15.34 -10.69 -6.59
N HIS A 69 14.58 -11.79 -6.47
CA HIS A 69 14.57 -12.86 -7.48
C HIS A 69 13.48 -12.62 -8.53
N GLU A 70 12.37 -12.01 -8.11
CA GLU A 70 11.21 -11.77 -8.95
C GLU A 70 10.91 -10.27 -8.99
N ILE A 71 10.59 -9.80 -10.20
CA ILE A 71 10.10 -8.44 -10.42
C ILE A 71 8.58 -8.54 -10.43
N ALA A 72 7.92 -7.89 -9.48
CA ALA A 72 6.47 -7.91 -9.36
C ALA A 72 5.79 -6.93 -10.31
N GLY A 73 6.45 -5.82 -10.64
CA GLY A 73 5.92 -4.75 -11.48
C GLY A 73 6.99 -3.72 -11.81
N MET A 74 6.65 -2.79 -12.70
CA MET A 74 7.51 -1.66 -13.06
C MET A 74 6.73 -0.35 -12.92
N VAL A 75 7.42 0.70 -12.48
CA VAL A 75 6.84 2.05 -12.38
C VAL A 75 7.79 3.06 -12.98
N SER A 76 7.23 4.10 -13.60
CA SER A 76 8.03 5.19 -14.14
C SER A 76 8.52 6.13 -13.05
N VAL A 77 9.65 6.80 -13.27
CA VAL A 77 10.14 7.86 -12.38
C VAL A 77 9.09 8.98 -12.22
N ARG A 78 8.34 9.28 -13.28
CA ARG A 78 7.24 10.25 -13.26
C ARG A 78 6.14 9.86 -12.28
N ALA A 79 5.69 8.60 -12.31
CA ALA A 79 4.67 8.12 -11.39
C ALA A 79 5.16 8.18 -9.93
N VAL A 80 6.42 7.84 -9.68
CA VAL A 80 7.03 7.96 -8.34
C VAL A 80 7.02 9.41 -7.85
N TYR A 81 7.31 10.36 -8.74
CA TYR A 81 7.30 11.79 -8.41
C TYR A 81 5.89 12.32 -8.10
N GLU A 82 4.88 11.88 -8.84
CA GLU A 82 3.48 12.23 -8.56
C GLU A 82 3.01 11.66 -7.22
N ILE A 83 3.37 10.40 -6.92
CA ILE A 83 3.09 9.78 -5.61
C ILE A 83 3.83 10.55 -4.50
N ALA A 84 5.07 10.97 -4.73
CA ALA A 84 5.85 11.74 -3.76
C ALA A 84 5.21 13.09 -3.43
N LYS A 85 4.70 13.82 -4.44
CA LYS A 85 3.98 15.08 -4.23
C LYS A 85 2.75 14.91 -3.37
N ILE A 86 1.96 13.87 -3.63
CA ILE A 86 0.77 13.57 -2.85
C ILE A 86 1.19 13.24 -1.42
N LYS A 87 2.12 12.29 -1.25
CA LYS A 87 2.55 11.81 0.06
C LYS A 87 3.30 12.85 0.90
N ALA A 88 3.96 13.82 0.28
CA ALA A 88 4.64 14.92 0.98
C ALA A 88 3.67 15.77 1.82
N THR A 89 2.36 15.75 1.52
CA THR A 89 1.35 16.46 2.31
C THR A 89 0.99 15.78 3.64
N ASP A 90 1.47 14.56 3.86
CA ASP A 90 1.23 13.76 5.05
C ASP A 90 1.95 14.33 6.28
N GLU A 91 1.33 14.21 7.46
CA GLU A 91 1.89 14.73 8.72
C GLU A 91 3.30 14.19 9.01
N CYS A 92 3.60 12.93 8.66
CA CYS A 92 4.92 12.37 8.91
C CYS A 92 6.04 13.12 8.16
N PHE A 93 5.79 13.56 6.93
CA PHE A 93 6.78 14.28 6.13
C PHE A 93 6.82 15.78 6.45
N LYS A 94 5.67 16.37 6.80
CA LYS A 94 5.58 17.75 7.28
C LYS A 94 6.37 17.99 8.56
N ILE A 95 6.37 17.05 9.50
CA ILE A 95 7.12 17.17 10.75
C ILE A 95 8.64 17.11 10.51
N GLN A 96 9.07 16.40 9.47
CA GLN A 96 10.49 16.20 9.15
C GLN A 96 11.09 17.28 8.26
N ASP A 97 10.29 18.25 7.81
CA ASP A 97 10.67 19.25 6.78
C ASP A 97 11.42 18.61 5.60
N ALA A 98 10.96 17.41 5.21
CA ALA A 98 11.69 16.58 4.27
C ALA A 98 11.61 17.20 2.86
N SER A 99 12.77 17.43 2.25
CA SER A 99 12.84 17.82 0.84
C SER A 99 12.14 16.77 -0.04
N LEU A 100 11.55 17.21 -1.15
CA LEU A 100 10.82 16.32 -2.06
C LEU A 100 11.71 15.16 -2.55
N GLU A 101 13.01 15.40 -2.72
CA GLU A 101 14.01 14.39 -3.07
C GLU A 101 14.12 13.27 -2.02
N THR A 102 14.00 13.62 -0.74
CA THR A 102 14.04 12.66 0.37
C THR A 102 12.79 11.78 0.35
N VAL A 103 11.63 12.38 0.08
CA VAL A 103 10.36 11.66 -0.08
C VAL A 103 10.43 10.68 -1.26
N VAL A 104 10.96 11.14 -2.40
CA VAL A 104 11.17 10.29 -3.59
C VAL A 104 12.10 9.12 -3.28
N LYS A 105 13.24 9.35 -2.63
CA LYS A 105 14.17 8.27 -2.22
C LYS A 105 13.49 7.24 -1.31
N SER A 106 12.67 7.69 -0.37
CA SER A 106 11.91 6.81 0.53
C SER A 106 10.91 5.92 -0.24
N ILE A 107 10.22 6.48 -1.24
CA ILE A 107 9.28 5.74 -2.08
C ILE A 107 10.01 4.74 -2.98
N ILE A 108 11.17 5.12 -3.55
CA ILE A 108 12.02 4.19 -4.33
C ILE A 108 12.46 3.00 -3.46
N GLY A 109 12.87 3.26 -2.22
CA GLY A 109 13.19 2.19 -1.26
C GLY A 109 12.01 1.25 -1.02
N SER A 110 10.81 1.82 -0.84
CA SER A 110 9.58 1.05 -0.66
C SER A 110 9.22 0.22 -1.91
N ALA A 111 9.44 0.75 -3.11
CA ALA A 111 9.24 0.03 -4.37
C ALA A 111 10.18 -1.17 -4.47
N ARG A 112 11.45 -1.00 -4.09
CA ARG A 112 12.43 -2.09 -4.08
C ARG A 112 12.01 -3.22 -3.13
N SER A 113 11.51 -2.91 -1.93
CA SER A 113 11.02 -3.92 -0.99
C SER A 113 9.82 -4.71 -1.51
N LEU A 114 8.98 -4.10 -2.34
CA LEU A 114 7.82 -4.74 -2.98
C LEU A 114 8.18 -5.54 -4.24
N GLY A 115 9.45 -5.49 -4.68
CA GLY A 115 9.91 -6.08 -5.93
C GLY A 115 9.48 -5.28 -7.17
N ILE A 116 9.20 -3.99 -7.02
CA ILE A 116 8.82 -3.10 -8.12
C ILE A 116 10.08 -2.40 -8.64
N LYS A 117 10.34 -2.51 -9.94
CA LYS A 117 11.48 -1.86 -10.60
C LYS A 117 11.10 -0.45 -11.08
N VAL A 118 11.91 0.54 -10.74
CA VAL A 118 11.73 1.91 -11.23
C VAL A 118 12.47 2.05 -12.56
N VAL A 119 11.77 2.48 -13.61
CA VAL A 119 12.30 2.64 -14.98
C VAL A 119 12.10 4.09 -15.43
N ASN A 120 12.98 4.61 -16.28
CA ASN A 120 12.88 5.98 -16.77
C ASN A 120 11.79 6.12 -17.84
N ASP A 121 11.81 5.21 -18.81
CA ASP A 121 10.88 5.15 -19.94
C ASP A 121 10.21 3.78 -19.93
N LEU A 122 8.87 3.77 -19.92
CA LEU A 122 8.07 2.55 -19.90
C LEU A 122 7.16 2.58 -21.13
N SER A 123 7.37 1.67 -22.08
CA SER A 123 6.43 1.51 -23.19
C SER A 123 5.21 0.69 -22.72
N ALA A 124 4.02 1.11 -23.13
CA ALA A 124 2.78 0.47 -22.70
C ALA A 124 2.66 -0.98 -23.21
N GLU A 125 3.24 -1.26 -24.37
CA GLU A 125 3.19 -2.56 -25.05
C GLU A 125 4.05 -3.60 -24.32
N GLU A 126 5.29 -3.24 -23.95
CA GLU A 126 6.18 -4.12 -23.19
C GLU A 126 5.63 -4.39 -21.79
N TYR A 127 4.98 -3.39 -21.18
CA TYR A 127 4.38 -3.56 -19.87
C TYR A 127 3.16 -4.47 -19.89
N GLY A 128 2.33 -4.39 -20.92
CA GLY A 128 1.18 -5.28 -21.12
C GLY A 128 1.59 -6.74 -21.23
N ALA A 129 2.62 -7.03 -22.03
CA ALA A 129 3.16 -8.38 -22.16
C ALA A 129 3.73 -8.93 -20.84
N PHE A 130 4.44 -8.08 -20.08
CA PHE A 130 4.98 -8.44 -18.78
C PHE A 130 3.89 -8.80 -17.75
N LEU A 131 2.78 -8.04 -17.73
CA LEU A 131 1.66 -8.31 -16.83
C LEU A 131 0.97 -9.63 -17.15
N GLN A 132 0.79 -9.96 -18.42
CA GLN A 132 0.20 -11.22 -18.86
C GLN A 132 1.03 -12.43 -18.43
N GLU A 133 2.34 -12.43 -18.72
CA GLU A 133 3.23 -13.54 -18.32
C GLU A 133 3.19 -13.74 -16.79
N ARG A 134 3.15 -12.63 -16.05
CA ARG A 134 3.11 -12.66 -14.59
C ARG A 134 1.76 -13.17 -14.07
N GLU A 135 0.63 -12.79 -14.68
CA GLU A 135 -0.68 -13.31 -14.31
C GLU A 135 -0.75 -14.84 -14.49
N GLU A 136 -0.14 -15.36 -15.56
CA GLU A 136 -0.03 -16.81 -15.78
C GLU A 136 0.81 -17.48 -14.70
N ARG A 137 1.96 -16.90 -14.32
CA ARG A 137 2.78 -17.40 -13.20
C ARG A 137 2.03 -17.39 -11.88
N ILE A 138 1.32 -16.30 -11.55
CA ILE A 138 0.54 -16.22 -10.31
C ILE A 138 -0.59 -17.24 -10.31
N LYS A 139 -1.26 -17.48 -11.45
CA LYS A 139 -2.29 -18.53 -11.55
C LYS A 139 -1.70 -19.91 -11.30
N ALA A 140 -0.52 -20.20 -11.85
CA ALA A 140 0.18 -21.46 -11.60
C ALA A 140 0.58 -21.62 -10.12
N GLU A 141 1.12 -20.56 -9.50
CA GLU A 141 1.50 -20.56 -8.08
C GLU A 141 0.28 -20.69 -7.15
N GLN A 142 -0.84 -20.03 -7.48
CA GLN A 142 -2.08 -20.14 -6.73
C GLN A 142 -2.73 -21.53 -6.87
N ALA A 143 -2.64 -22.16 -8.05
CA ALA A 143 -3.08 -23.53 -8.24
C ALA A 143 -2.23 -24.49 -7.40
N ALA A 144 -0.89 -24.37 -7.44
CA ALA A 144 0.01 -25.17 -6.63
C ALA A 144 -0.23 -24.98 -5.12
N ALA A 145 -0.38 -23.73 -4.66
CA ALA A 145 -0.68 -23.44 -3.26
C ALA A 145 -2.07 -23.95 -2.83
N ALA A 146 -3.06 -23.95 -3.73
CA ALA A 146 -4.37 -24.53 -3.46
C ALA A 146 -4.32 -26.06 -3.36
N GLU A 147 -3.52 -26.73 -4.18
CA GLU A 147 -3.26 -28.16 -4.11
C GLU A 147 -2.52 -28.54 -2.81
N GLU A 148 -1.50 -27.77 -2.42
CA GLU A 148 -0.79 -27.96 -1.15
C GLU A 148 -1.69 -27.71 0.07
N ALA A 149 -2.54 -26.67 0.03
CA ALA A 149 -3.51 -26.40 1.08
C ALA A 149 -4.59 -27.49 1.17
N ALA A 150 -4.99 -28.08 0.04
CA ALA A 150 -5.91 -29.22 0.01
C ALA A 150 -5.25 -30.51 0.56
N ALA A 151 -3.94 -30.70 0.32
CA ALA A 151 -3.17 -31.80 0.88
C ALA A 151 -2.98 -31.67 2.41
N MET A 152 -2.77 -30.46 2.94
CA MET A 152 -2.70 -30.22 4.39
C MET A 152 -4.04 -30.41 5.10
N LYS A 153 -5.18 -30.08 4.47
CA LYS A 153 -6.52 -30.33 5.05
C LYS A 153 -6.92 -31.81 5.08
N LYS A 154 -6.16 -32.70 4.42
CA LYS A 154 -6.35 -34.15 4.45
C LYS A 154 -5.51 -34.88 5.51
N LYS A 155 -4.70 -34.14 6.29
CA LYS A 155 -4.03 -34.63 7.51
C LYS A 155 -4.75 -34.12 8.75
#